data_AF-A0A1X7TCT4-F1
#
_entry.id   AF-A0A1X7TCT4-F1
#
_cell.length_a   1.000
_cell.length_b   1.000
_cell.length_c   1.000
_cell.angle_alpha   90.00
_cell.angle_beta   90.00
_cell.angle_gamma   90.00
#
_symmetry.space_group_name_H-M   'P 1'
#
loop_
_entity.id
_entity.type
_entity.pdbx_description
1 polymer ?
#
loop_
_entity_poly.entity_id
_entity_poly.type
_entity_poly.pdbx_seq_one_letter_code
_entity_poly.pdbx_strand_id
1 'polypeptide(L)' 'MEYILRQLNKLTKTKTTGDHFSISQEYCQELGLKNVALRSHQLEGLKWLSECHERGQHGCILGDEMGLGKTLQ' A
#
# COMPACT_ATOMS: atom_id res chain seq x y z
N MET A 1 -35.84 -9.48 -0.34
CA MET A 1 -34.87 -9.58 0.78
C MET A 1 -33.43 -9.62 0.26
N GLU A 2 -33.10 -10.51 -0.69
CA GLU A 2 -31.72 -10.71 -1.19
C GLU A 2 -31.06 -9.51 -1.88
N TYR A 3 -31.83 -8.70 -2.62
CA TYR A 3 -31.30 -7.51 -3.29
C TYR A 3 -30.74 -6.49 -2.29
N ILE A 4 -31.46 -6.25 -1.19
CA ILE A 4 -31.03 -5.34 -0.13
C ILE A 4 -29.78 -5.90 0.56
N LEU A 5 -29.74 -7.22 0.85
CA LEU A 5 -28.55 -7.88 1.41
C LEU A 5 -27.33 -7.75 0.49
N ARG A 6 -27.50 -7.82 -0.83
CA ARG A 6 -26.42 -7.65 -1.81
C ARG A 6 -25.91 -6.20 -1.87
N GLN A 7 -26.80 -5.22 -1.78
CA GLN A 7 -26.40 -3.81 -1.70
C GLN A 7 -25.72 -3.48 -0.37
N LEU A 8 -26.20 -4.04 0.75
CA LEU A 8 -25.54 -3.93 2.05
C LEU A 8 -24.16 -4.60 2.06
N ASN A 9 -23.98 -5.74 1.39
CA ASN A 9 -22.67 -6.39 1.21
C ASN A 9 -21.72 -5.56 0.32
N LYS A 10 -22.24 -4.86 -0.69
CA LYS A 10 -21.44 -3.94 -1.51
C LYS A 10 -21.02 -2.71 -0.71
N LEU A 11 -21.95 -2.16 0.08
CA LEU A 11 -21.71 -1.01 0.96
C LEU A 11 -20.75 -1.34 2.12
N THR A 12 -20.82 -2.54 2.70
CA THR A 12 -19.87 -3.00 3.73
C THR A 12 -18.47 -3.25 3.16
N LYS A 13 -18.36 -3.81 1.93
CA LYS A 13 -17.07 -3.91 1.22
C LYS A 13 -16.45 -2.55 0.89
N THR A 14 -17.26 -1.53 0.57
CA THR A 14 -16.77 -0.17 0.31
C THR A 14 -16.46 0.62 1.60
N LYS A 15 -16.94 0.15 2.75
CA LYS A 15 -16.80 0.81 4.06
C LYS A 15 -15.78 0.09 4.96
N THR A 16 -14.81 -0.57 4.34
CA THR A 16 -13.55 -1.02 4.95
C THR A 16 -12.39 -0.15 4.47
N THR A 17 -12.63 1.15 4.31
CA THR A 17 -11.57 2.17 4.34
C THR A 17 -11.13 2.32 5.80
N GLY A 18 -10.14 1.55 6.22
CA GLY A 18 -9.65 1.63 7.60
C GLY A 18 -8.65 0.57 8.04
N ASP A 19 -8.44 -0.51 7.28
CA ASP A 19 -7.22 -1.31 7.48
C ASP A 19 -6.14 -0.67 6.62
N HIS A 20 -5.36 0.23 7.22
CA HIS A 20 -4.04 0.56 6.70
C HIS A 20 -3.27 -0.76 6.67
N PHE A 21 -3.21 -1.41 5.51
CA PHE A 21 -2.38 -2.59 5.34
C PHE A 21 -0.94 -2.12 5.62
N SER A 22 -0.41 -2.48 6.78
CA SER A 22 0.89 -1.97 7.20
C SER A 22 1.95 -2.65 6.35
N ILE A 23 2.43 -1.97 5.31
CA ILE A 23 3.53 -2.49 4.51
C ILE A 23 4.73 -2.71 5.45
N SER A 24 5.03 -3.98 5.70
CA SER A 24 6.14 -4.44 6.54
C SER A 24 7.16 -5.19 5.69
N GLN A 25 8.33 -5.44 6.27
CA GLN A 25 9.37 -6.22 5.59
C GLN A 25 8.89 -7.65 5.29
N GLU A 26 8.18 -8.27 6.23
CA GLU A 26 7.63 -9.62 6.12
C GLU A 26 6.58 -9.67 5.00
N TYR A 27 5.70 -8.68 4.94
CA TYR A 27 4.73 -8.59 3.86
C TYR A 27 5.38 -8.47 2.48
N CYS A 28 6.43 -7.66 2.36
CA CYS A 28 7.18 -7.55 1.10
C CYS A 28 7.82 -8.88 0.71
N GLN A 29 8.31 -9.67 1.68
CA GLN A 29 8.87 -11.00 1.44
C GLN A 29 7.81 -12.00 0.98
N GLU A 30 6.61 -11.97 1.57
CA GLU A 30 5.47 -12.77 1.13
C GLU A 30 5.06 -12.46 -0.31
N LEU A 31 5.16 -11.19 -0.72
CA LEU A 31 4.95 -10.76 -2.11
C LEU A 31 6.08 -11.14 -3.07
N GLY A 32 7.20 -11.68 -2.56
CA GLY A 32 8.29 -12.22 -3.36
C GLY A 32 9.61 -11.43 -3.30
N LEU A 33 9.71 -10.41 -2.44
CA LEU A 33 10.98 -9.72 -2.21
C LEU A 33 11.97 -10.66 -1.49
N LYS A 34 13.00 -11.14 -2.20
CA LYS A 34 13.96 -12.12 -1.68
C LYS A 34 15.35 -11.54 -1.55
N ASN A 35 16.09 -12.00 -0.54
CA ASN A 35 17.50 -11.68 -0.29
C ASN A 35 17.81 -10.18 -0.12
N VAL A 36 16.80 -9.38 0.21
CA VAL A 36 16.96 -7.95 0.48
C VAL A 36 16.02 -7.51 1.60
N ALA A 37 16.52 -6.63 2.45
CA ALA A 37 15.76 -6.02 3.52
C ALA A 37 15.69 -4.51 3.28
N LEU A 38 14.48 -3.97 3.33
CA LEU A 38 14.22 -2.54 3.20
C LEU A 38 14.61 -1.84 4.50
N ARG A 39 15.18 -0.65 4.36
CA ARG A 39 15.38 0.28 5.48
C ARG A 39 14.05 0.89 5.89
N SER A 40 13.98 1.42 7.12
CA SER A 40 12.76 2.04 7.65
C SER A 40 12.21 3.14 6.74
N HIS A 41 13.08 4.01 6.20
CA HIS A 41 12.67 5.08 5.28
C HIS A 41 12.14 4.54 3.94
N GLN A 42 12.62 3.38 3.50
CA GLN A 42 12.12 2.72 2.28
C GLN A 42 10.74 2.10 2.50
N LEU A 43 10.51 1.48 3.65
CA LEU A 43 9.19 0.98 4.03
C LEU A 43 8.18 2.13 4.16
N GLU A 44 8.60 3.27 4.70
CA GLU A 44 7.76 4.47 4.77
C GLU A 44 7.41 5.03 3.38
N GLY A 45 8.40 5.12 2.49
CA GLY A 45 8.18 5.51 1.09
C GLY A 45 7.19 4.57 0.38
N LEU A 46 7.32 3.26 0.57
CA LEU A 46 6.44 2.27 -0.04
C LEU A 46 5.00 2.35 0.50
N LYS A 47 4.83 2.60 1.81
CA LYS A 47 3.50 2.89 2.41
C LYS A 47 2.86 4.10 1.74
N TRP A 48 3.63 5.19 1.62
CA TRP A 48 3.14 6.41 1.00
C TRP A 48 2.74 6.20 -0.47
N LEU A 49 3.55 5.47 -1.24
CA LEU A 49 3.23 5.11 -2.63
C LEU A 49 1.93 4.28 -2.74
N SER A 50 1.75 3.30 -1.86
CA SER A 50 0.50 2.51 -1.82
C SER A 50 -0.71 3.38 -1.53
N GLU A 51 -0.61 4.31 -0.58
CA GLU A 51 -1.67 5.25 -0.27
C GLU A 51 -1.98 6.18 -1.46
N CYS A 52 -0.96 6.68 -2.17
CA CYS A 52 -1.15 7.48 -3.38
C CYS A 52 -1.93 6.70 -4.44
N HIS A 53 -1.57 5.45 -4.67
CA HIS A 53 -2.25 4.56 -5.62
C HIS A 53 -3.70 4.27 -5.20
N GLU A 54 -3.93 3.90 -3.94
CA GLU A 54 -5.26 3.59 -3.40
C GLU A 54 -6.21 4.79 -3.43
N ARG A 55 -5.67 6.00 -3.23
CA ARG A 55 -6.43 7.26 -3.33
C ARG A 55 -6.68 7.70 -4.78
N GLY A 56 -6.22 6.93 -5.77
CA GLY A 56 -6.41 7.23 -7.19
C GLY A 56 -5.63 8.44 -7.68
N GLN A 57 -4.52 8.79 -7.03
CA GLN A 57 -3.66 9.88 -7.50
C GLN A 57 -3.01 9.48 -8.83
N HIS A 58 -3.08 10.35 -9.83
CA HIS A 58 -2.62 10.05 -11.20
C HIS A 58 -1.09 10.17 -11.36
N GLY A 59 -0.39 10.44 -10.28
CA GLY A 59 1.07 10.55 -10.22
C GLY A 59 1.54 10.90 -8.81
N CYS A 60 2.75 10.49 -8.48
CA CYS A 60 3.43 10.81 -7.23
C CYS A 60 4.95 10.92 -7.51
N ILE A 61 5.66 11.67 -6.68
CA ILE A 61 7.11 11.88 -6.82
C ILE A 61 7.78 11.51 -5.50
N LEU A 62 8.70 10.53 -5.54
CA LEU A 62 9.61 10.23 -4.44
C LEU A 62 10.75 11.25 -4.41
N GLY A 63 10.56 12.30 -3.62
CA GLY A 63 11.49 13.44 -3.49
C GLY A 63 12.67 13.21 -2.53
N ASP A 64 12.95 11.97 -2.12
CA ASP A 64 14.06 11.64 -1.23
C ASP A 64 15.42 12.02 -1.81
N GLU A 65 16.42 12.22 -0.95
CA GLU A 65 17.81 12.47 -1.32
C GLU A 65 18.39 11.37 -2.24
N MET A 66 19.42 11.73 -3.02
CA MET A 66 20.10 10.78 -3.90
C MET A 66 20.80 9.67 -3.10
N GLY A 67 20.88 8.47 -3.67
CA GLY A 67 21.54 7.34 -3.01
C GLY A 67 20.72 6.65 -1.90
N LEU A 68 19.51 7.11 -1.58
CA LEU A 68 18.65 6.47 -0.57
C LEU A 68 17.92 5.20 -1.03
N GLY A 69 18.23 4.70 -2.24
CA GLY A 69 17.71 3.44 -2.75
C GLY A 69 16.30 3.52 -3.32
N LYS A 70 15.92 4.63 -3.95
CA LYS A 70 14.63 4.82 -4.65
C LYS A 70 14.38 3.84 -5.80
N THR A 71 15.43 3.20 -6.34
CA THR A 71 15.31 2.15 -7.35
C THR A 71 14.83 0.82 -6.76
N LEU A 72 15.10 0.61 -5.47
CA LEU A 72 14.66 -0.59 -4.76
C LEU A 72 13.24 -0.43 -4.20
N GLN A 73 12.89 0.79 -3.78
CA GLN A 73 11.51 1.18 -3.43
C GLN A 73 10.60 1.04 -4.65
#